data_AF-A0A5N6KR44-F1
#
_entry.id   AF-A0A5N6KR44-F1
#
_cell.length_a   1.000
_cell.length_b   1.000
_cell.length_c   1.000
_cell.angle_alpha   90.00
_cell.angle_beta   90.00
_cell.angle_gamma   90.00
#
_symmetry.space_group_name_H-M   'P 1'
#
loop_
_entity.id
_entity.type
_entity.pdbx_description
1 polymer ?
#
loop_
_entity_poly.entity_id
_entity_poly.type
_entity_poly.pdbx_seq_one_letter_code
_entity_poly.pdbx_strand_id
1 'polypeptide(L)'
;MLGFLPSINTLLSLPVVSLFFAPSLFSTSSISTSLNLLFFYLTWNTLRFAYPPLIVELFSSLAAKLIFYLLPSALFLAFDAGLPSVAKSIKAEGLRATPQYAFTRSHGRNHRVNTSKLVAWATFNTLLGVALQVGIDALFTKVLGLRSRLRVSSTIPMPWSLVKDVTRAFLLRDVLAYYVHRFLLHSSASPQAQRLPGVDQLTAWHAAWAHGLRTPVPFSATYDHPVNYLLHTWLPAYLPAFVFRMHMLNYLVFTSLLSLEQALVYSGYTTLPSTILLAGAARRQEAHLASGGEGNFGPWGFLDWMHGTSLGGGSDIMDDLVEEVDKRDIGGKVKKGSNKVAGKLDSRGWGSAGDKVRGGGEKAKEAQGSVDAAAQNDGEDGAEIEDVEAREGSGAALGNRVKAGLSRRMGRSKS
;
A
#
# COMPACT_ATOMS: atom_id res chain seq x y z
N MET A 1 46.88 2.58 -3.21
CA MET A 1 46.81 2.25 -1.77
C MET A 1 45.52 1.50 -1.52
N LEU A 2 45.61 0.24 -1.14
CA LEU A 2 44.47 -0.62 -0.76
C LEU A 2 44.45 -0.74 0.76
N GLY A 3 43.33 -0.44 1.40
CA GLY A 3 43.16 -0.52 2.85
C GLY A 3 41.88 0.19 3.30
N PHE A 4 41.27 -0.30 4.38
CA PHE A 4 40.00 0.17 4.96
C PHE A 4 38.71 -0.08 4.16
N LEU A 5 38.47 -1.36 3.84
CA LEU A 5 37.12 -1.90 4.05
C LEU A 5 37.02 -2.30 5.54
N PRO A 6 36.09 -1.73 6.33
CA PRO A 6 35.87 -2.19 7.70
C PRO A 6 35.32 -3.61 7.70
N SER A 7 35.76 -4.43 8.66
CA SER A 7 35.27 -5.81 8.76
C SER A 7 33.77 -5.85 9.09
N ILE A 8 33.07 -6.90 8.66
CA ILE A 8 31.64 -7.10 8.97
C ILE A 8 31.39 -7.08 10.49
N ASN A 9 32.34 -7.56 11.30
CA ASN A 9 32.26 -7.51 12.75
C ASN A 9 32.31 -6.08 13.31
N THR A 10 32.97 -5.14 12.62
CA THR A 10 33.00 -3.72 12.99
C THR A 10 31.67 -3.00 12.70
N LEU A 11 30.92 -3.49 11.71
CA LEU A 11 29.56 -3.02 11.42
C LEU A 11 28.53 -3.65 12.40
N LEU A 12 28.76 -4.89 12.82
CA LEU A 12 27.96 -5.58 13.84
C LEU A 12 28.24 -5.10 15.28
N SER A 13 29.41 -4.53 15.56
CA SER A 13 29.74 -3.94 16.86
C SER A 13 29.19 -2.52 17.07
N LEU A 14 28.46 -1.96 16.10
CA LEU A 14 27.66 -0.76 16.33
C LEU A 14 26.49 -1.09 17.27
N PRO A 15 26.10 -0.19 18.19
CA PRO A 15 24.99 -0.40 19.13
C PRO A 15 23.60 -0.30 18.45
N VAL A 16 23.44 -0.89 17.26
CA VAL A 16 22.19 -0.94 16.50
C VAL A 16 21.14 -1.72 17.29
N VAL A 17 21.52 -2.84 17.91
CA VAL A 17 20.61 -3.63 18.76
C VAL A 17 20.19 -2.82 20.00
N SER A 18 21.11 -2.08 20.62
CA SER A 18 20.81 -1.19 21.75
C SER A 18 19.80 -0.10 21.39
N LEU A 19 19.88 0.42 20.17
CA LEU A 19 18.98 1.44 19.61
C LEU A 19 17.53 0.97 19.44
N PHE A 20 17.29 -0.33 19.29
CA PHE A 20 15.94 -0.90 19.18
C PHE A 20 15.37 -1.44 20.51
N PHE A 21 16.22 -1.80 21.48
CA PHE A 21 15.79 -2.39 22.76
C PHE A 21 15.84 -1.46 23.99
N ALA A 22 16.55 -0.33 23.94
CA ALA A 22 16.61 0.62 25.07
C ALA A 22 15.27 1.29 25.50
N PRO A 23 14.24 1.49 24.65
CA PRO A 23 13.05 2.25 25.06
C PRO A 23 12.18 1.61 26.16
N SER A 24 12.31 0.32 26.44
CA SER A 24 11.41 -0.40 27.36
C SER A 24 11.82 -0.39 28.84
N LEU A 25 13.05 -0.02 29.16
CA LEU A 25 13.60 -0.13 30.53
C LEU A 25 13.68 1.18 31.32
N PHE A 26 13.51 2.34 30.66
CA PHE A 26 13.64 3.66 31.30
C PHE A 26 12.31 4.45 31.29
N SER A 27 11.36 3.98 32.10
CA SER A 27 10.06 4.63 32.30
C SER A 27 10.12 5.83 33.25
N THR A 28 10.60 6.97 32.74
CA THR A 28 10.35 8.31 33.31
C THR A 28 10.10 9.31 32.17
N SER A 29 8.84 9.44 31.75
CA SER A 29 8.44 9.84 30.39
C SER A 29 8.85 11.25 29.91
N SER A 30 9.42 12.10 30.76
CA SER A 30 9.92 13.45 30.38
C SER A 30 11.46 13.51 30.30
N ILE A 31 12.15 12.93 31.30
CA ILE A 31 13.62 12.80 31.30
C ILE A 31 14.08 11.75 30.30
N SER A 32 13.37 10.63 30.20
CA SER A 32 13.62 9.60 29.17
C SER A 32 13.47 10.18 27.77
N THR A 33 12.41 10.95 27.48
CA THR A 33 12.21 11.57 26.16
C THR A 33 13.30 12.58 25.81
N SER A 34 13.70 13.46 26.74
CA SER A 34 14.77 14.44 26.47
C SER A 34 16.15 13.79 26.33
N LEU A 35 16.45 12.76 27.13
CA LEU A 35 17.66 11.96 26.97
C LEU A 35 17.67 11.17 25.66
N ASN A 36 16.55 10.55 25.25
CA ASN A 36 16.45 9.85 23.97
C ASN A 36 16.68 10.79 22.78
N LEU A 37 16.13 12.01 22.83
CA LEU A 37 16.39 13.05 21.82
C LEU A 37 17.86 13.50 21.82
N LEU A 38 18.49 13.62 23.00
CA LEU A 38 19.91 13.94 23.13
C LEU A 38 20.80 12.82 22.58
N PHE A 39 20.56 11.56 22.94
CA PHE A 39 21.28 10.41 22.41
C PHE A 39 21.13 10.29 20.89
N PHE A 40 19.92 10.50 20.37
CA PHE A 40 19.66 10.54 18.93
C PHE A 40 20.42 11.69 18.25
N TYR A 41 20.44 12.89 18.84
CA TYR A 41 21.21 14.03 18.34
C TYR A 41 22.72 13.78 18.33
N LEU A 42 23.27 13.22 19.41
CA LEU A 42 24.69 12.87 19.49
C LEU A 42 25.03 11.80 18.45
N THR A 43 24.23 10.73 18.36
CA THR A 43 24.43 9.63 17.38
C THR A 43 24.33 10.13 15.94
N TRP A 44 23.32 10.94 15.61
CA TRP A 44 23.14 11.53 14.28
C TRP A 44 24.31 12.42 13.88
N ASN A 45 24.86 13.20 14.81
CA ASN A 45 26.04 14.02 14.54
C ASN A 45 27.31 13.19 14.40
N THR A 46 27.57 12.25 15.31
CA THR A 46 28.72 11.34 15.23
C THR A 46 28.73 10.57 13.91
N LEU A 47 27.58 10.02 13.48
CA LEU A 47 27.46 9.30 12.21
C LEU A 47 27.85 10.17 11.00
N ARG A 48 27.39 11.43 10.96
CA ARG A 48 27.68 12.35 9.84
C ARG A 48 29.11 12.90 9.86
N PHE A 49 29.70 13.07 11.04
CA PHE A 49 31.11 13.48 11.13
C PHE A 49 32.05 12.30 10.82
N ALA A 50 31.64 11.06 11.10
CA ALA A 50 32.42 9.86 10.79
C ALA A 50 32.39 9.47 9.30
N TYR A 51 31.31 9.77 8.57
CA TYR A 51 31.10 9.27 7.19
C TYR A 51 30.69 10.35 6.19
N PRO A 52 31.17 10.29 4.93
CA PRO A 52 30.71 11.17 3.86
C PRO A 52 29.19 11.10 3.64
N PRO A 53 28.52 12.19 3.24
CA PRO A 53 27.06 12.21 3.04
C PRO A 53 26.52 11.08 2.15
N LEU A 54 27.25 10.75 1.08
CA LEU A 54 26.90 9.68 0.14
C LEU A 54 26.91 8.28 0.78
N ILE A 55 27.81 8.04 1.75
CA ILE A 55 27.90 6.79 2.51
C ILE A 55 26.75 6.72 3.53
N VAL A 56 26.46 7.83 4.22
CA VAL A 56 25.29 7.93 5.10
C VAL A 56 24.01 7.66 4.31
N GLU A 57 23.86 8.25 3.12
CA GLU A 57 22.72 8.05 2.23
C GLU A 57 22.56 6.58 1.82
N LEU A 58 23.62 5.96 1.31
CA LEU A 58 23.61 4.55 0.87
C LEU A 58 23.22 3.60 2.01
N PHE A 59 23.94 3.63 3.13
CA PHE A 59 23.74 2.65 4.20
C PHE A 59 22.40 2.84 4.92
N SER A 60 21.96 4.07 5.15
CA SER A 60 20.67 4.29 5.82
C SER A 60 19.47 4.02 4.91
N SER A 61 19.55 4.31 3.61
CA SER A 61 18.51 3.93 2.64
C SER A 61 18.42 2.40 2.49
N LEU A 62 19.57 1.72 2.43
CA LEU A 62 19.65 0.26 2.40
C LEU A 62 19.12 -0.36 3.69
N ALA A 63 19.48 0.17 4.86
CA ALA A 63 18.98 -0.29 6.15
C ALA A 63 17.46 -0.12 6.26
N ALA A 64 16.89 1.00 5.80
CA ALA A 64 15.45 1.20 5.76
C ALA A 64 14.75 0.16 4.86
N LYS A 65 15.29 -0.09 3.65
CA LYS A 65 14.74 -1.12 2.75
C LYS A 65 14.91 -2.54 3.30
N LEU A 66 16.00 -2.84 3.99
CA LEU A 66 16.22 -4.12 4.64
C LEU A 66 15.23 -4.35 5.79
N ILE A 67 15.15 -3.41 6.73
CA ILE A 67 14.36 -3.54 7.97
C ILE A 67 12.85 -3.47 7.72
N PHE A 68 12.40 -2.58 6.82
CA PHE A 68 10.97 -2.32 6.63
C PHE A 68 10.34 -2.97 5.40
N TYR A 69 11.14 -3.48 4.44
CA TYR A 69 10.60 -4.21 3.28
C TYR A 69 11.13 -5.64 3.12
N LEU A 70 12.45 -5.81 2.97
CA LEU A 70 13.02 -7.13 2.63
C LEU A 70 12.86 -8.14 3.77
N LEU A 71 13.17 -7.76 5.01
CA LEU A 71 13.04 -8.63 6.17
C LEU A 71 11.57 -8.96 6.49
N PRO A 72 10.61 -8.02 6.55
CA PRO A 72 9.20 -8.35 6.72
C PRO A 72 8.66 -9.23 5.59
N SER A 73 9.02 -8.96 4.32
CA SER A 73 8.63 -9.82 3.19
C SER A 73 9.20 -11.23 3.32
N ALA A 74 10.45 -11.37 3.78
CA ALA A 74 11.06 -12.67 4.06
C ALA A 74 10.36 -13.42 5.20
N LEU A 75 9.96 -12.72 6.26
CA LEU A 75 9.22 -13.31 7.38
C LEU A 75 7.82 -13.78 6.95
N PHE A 76 7.08 -12.98 6.18
CA PHE A 76 5.79 -13.40 5.61
C PHE A 76 5.97 -14.60 4.66
N LEU A 77 6.99 -14.59 3.81
CA LEU A 77 7.27 -15.70 2.89
C LEU A 77 7.69 -16.99 3.62
N ALA A 78 8.45 -16.87 4.71
CA ALA A 78 8.83 -17.99 5.56
C ALA A 78 7.60 -18.55 6.32
N PHE A 79 6.69 -17.70 6.77
CA PHE A 79 5.41 -18.12 7.36
C PHE A 79 4.51 -18.83 6.34
N ASP A 80 4.37 -18.29 5.12
CA ASP A 80 3.64 -18.92 4.01
C ASP A 80 4.17 -20.34 3.69
N ALA A 81 5.48 -20.55 3.81
CA ALA A 81 6.14 -21.81 3.55
C ALA A 81 6.07 -22.78 4.74
N GLY A 82 6.22 -22.30 5.97
CA GLY A 82 6.26 -23.11 7.18
C GLY A 82 4.90 -23.49 7.74
N LEU A 83 3.87 -22.64 7.58
CA LEU A 83 2.53 -22.84 8.12
C LEU A 83 1.43 -22.61 7.05
N PRO A 84 1.46 -23.34 5.92
CA PRO A 84 0.58 -23.09 4.76
C PRO A 84 -0.91 -23.25 5.07
N SER A 85 -1.28 -24.12 6.03
CA SER A 85 -2.66 -24.29 6.49
C SER A 85 -3.21 -23.06 7.22
N VAL A 86 -2.36 -22.39 8.01
CA VAL A 86 -2.69 -21.16 8.75
C VAL A 86 -2.64 -19.95 7.82
N ALA A 87 -1.64 -19.86 6.94
CA ALA A 87 -1.58 -18.82 5.92
C ALA A 87 -2.85 -18.79 5.05
N LYS A 88 -3.34 -19.98 4.63
CA LYS A 88 -4.57 -20.13 3.85
C LYS A 88 -5.81 -19.54 4.53
N SER A 89 -5.93 -19.58 5.86
CA SER A 89 -7.13 -19.09 6.57
C SER A 89 -7.11 -17.59 6.89
N ILE A 90 -5.97 -16.91 6.72
CA ILE A 90 -5.78 -15.49 7.07
C ILE A 90 -5.61 -14.63 5.80
N LYS A 91 -5.11 -15.20 4.69
CA LYS A 91 -5.05 -14.49 3.40
C LYS A 91 -6.42 -14.40 2.73
N ALA A 92 -6.70 -13.29 2.05
CA ALA A 92 -8.04 -13.03 1.49
C ALA A 92 -8.41 -13.95 0.30
N GLU A 93 -7.58 -14.04 -0.74
CA GLU A 93 -7.69 -15.10 -1.75
C GLU A 93 -7.25 -16.51 -1.25
N GLY A 94 -7.02 -16.65 0.07
CA GLY A 94 -6.71 -17.88 0.78
C GLY A 94 -5.59 -18.69 0.13
N LEU A 95 -5.95 -19.84 -0.46
CA LEU A 95 -4.99 -20.73 -1.10
C LEU A 95 -4.32 -20.09 -2.33
N ARG A 96 -5.02 -19.23 -3.09
CA ARG A 96 -4.50 -18.60 -4.32
C ARG A 96 -3.48 -17.50 -4.03
N ALA A 97 -3.49 -16.91 -2.84
CA ALA A 97 -2.47 -15.97 -2.36
C ALA A 97 -1.28 -16.66 -1.68
N THR A 98 -1.21 -18.01 -1.70
CA THR A 98 0.02 -18.74 -1.35
C THR A 98 0.96 -18.77 -2.56
N PRO A 99 2.30 -18.67 -2.36
CA PRO A 99 3.27 -18.74 -3.44
C PRO A 99 3.09 -20.00 -4.32
N GLN A 100 2.76 -21.13 -3.67
CA GLN A 100 2.57 -22.44 -4.30
C GLN A 100 1.51 -22.42 -5.42
N TYR A 101 0.42 -21.65 -5.23
CA TYR A 101 -0.66 -21.52 -6.22
C TYR A 101 -0.48 -20.33 -7.16
N ALA A 102 0.08 -19.22 -6.68
CA ALA A 102 0.36 -18.06 -7.53
C ALA A 102 1.28 -18.44 -8.71
N PHE A 103 2.27 -19.30 -8.47
CA PHE A 103 3.24 -19.72 -9.50
C PHE A 103 2.68 -20.77 -10.49
N THR A 104 1.75 -21.63 -10.08
CA THR A 104 1.18 -22.64 -10.98
C THR A 104 0.20 -22.03 -11.99
N ARG A 105 -0.45 -20.91 -11.64
CA ARG A 105 -1.36 -20.16 -12.52
C ARG A 105 -0.71 -18.97 -13.26
N SER A 106 0.61 -18.81 -13.14
CA SER A 106 1.41 -17.78 -13.82
C SER A 106 1.28 -17.89 -15.35
N HIS A 107 0.40 -17.09 -15.94
CA HIS A 107 0.10 -17.14 -17.38
C HIS A 107 1.19 -16.45 -18.20
N GLY A 108 2.15 -17.23 -18.68
CA GLY A 108 3.16 -16.78 -19.64
C GLY A 108 3.97 -17.95 -20.16
N ARG A 109 3.81 -18.28 -21.46
CA ARG A 109 4.42 -19.47 -22.09
C ARG A 109 5.96 -19.52 -21.95
N ASN A 110 6.59 -18.36 -21.78
CA ASN A 110 8.04 -18.19 -21.56
C ASN A 110 8.39 -17.55 -20.20
N HIS A 111 7.45 -17.37 -19.27
CA HIS A 111 7.67 -16.62 -18.03
C HIS A 111 7.10 -17.31 -16.79
N ARG A 112 7.58 -18.53 -16.51
CA ARG A 112 7.35 -19.15 -15.20
C ARG A 112 8.01 -18.31 -14.11
N VAL A 113 7.26 -18.04 -13.04
CA VAL A 113 7.75 -17.48 -11.78
C VAL A 113 7.88 -18.61 -10.77
N ASN A 114 8.87 -18.52 -9.89
CA ASN A 114 9.01 -19.37 -8.71
C ASN A 114 9.55 -18.53 -7.55
N THR A 115 9.59 -19.10 -6.34
CA THR A 115 9.98 -18.36 -5.13
C THR A 115 11.36 -17.71 -5.25
N SER A 116 12.36 -18.44 -5.76
CA SER A 116 13.73 -17.92 -5.87
C SER A 116 13.85 -16.79 -6.89
N LYS A 117 13.20 -16.91 -8.06
CA LYS A 117 13.15 -15.84 -9.06
C LYS A 117 12.42 -14.61 -8.52
N LEU A 118 11.28 -14.78 -7.85
CA LEU A 118 10.52 -13.69 -7.23
C LEU A 118 11.41 -12.92 -6.24
N VAL A 119 11.98 -13.61 -5.24
CA VAL A 119 12.81 -13.01 -4.20
C VAL A 119 14.06 -12.35 -4.79
N ALA A 120 14.78 -13.04 -5.68
CA ALA A 120 16.00 -12.51 -6.29
C ALA A 120 15.72 -11.27 -7.14
N TRP A 121 14.65 -11.26 -7.93
CA TRP A 121 14.33 -10.12 -8.82
C TRP A 121 13.77 -8.93 -8.05
N ALA A 122 12.90 -9.17 -7.07
CA ALA A 122 12.37 -8.14 -6.17
C ALA A 122 13.50 -7.49 -5.34
N THR A 123 14.47 -8.28 -4.89
CA THR A 123 15.67 -7.80 -4.20
C THR A 123 16.58 -7.04 -5.16
N PHE A 124 16.83 -7.55 -6.37
CA PHE A 124 17.60 -6.86 -7.40
C PHE A 124 17.01 -5.48 -7.73
N ASN A 125 15.71 -5.39 -7.99
CA ASN A 125 15.01 -4.12 -8.22
C ASN A 125 15.16 -3.18 -7.01
N THR A 126 15.00 -3.68 -5.79
CA THR A 126 15.19 -2.88 -4.56
C THR A 126 16.61 -2.29 -4.46
N LEU A 127 17.64 -3.11 -4.72
CA LEU A 127 19.04 -2.69 -4.71
C LEU A 127 19.36 -1.74 -5.86
N LEU A 128 18.81 -1.99 -7.06
CA LEU A 128 18.90 -1.10 -8.23
C LEU A 128 18.34 0.28 -7.92
N GLY A 129 17.21 0.36 -7.21
CA GLY A 129 16.62 1.63 -6.77
C GLY A 129 17.54 2.41 -5.81
N VAL A 130 18.12 1.73 -4.81
CA VAL A 130 19.09 2.38 -3.89
C VAL A 130 20.36 2.80 -4.63
N ALA A 131 20.88 1.95 -5.52
CA ALA A 131 22.06 2.25 -6.33
C ALA A 131 21.83 3.43 -7.28
N LEU A 132 20.65 3.53 -7.92
CA LEU A 132 20.30 4.63 -8.82
C LEU A 132 20.13 5.95 -8.06
N GLN A 133 19.46 5.92 -6.90
CA GLN A 133 19.37 7.08 -5.99
C GLN A 133 20.78 7.62 -5.66
N VAL A 134 21.66 6.75 -5.17
CA VAL A 134 23.02 7.14 -4.74
C VAL A 134 23.87 7.54 -5.96
N GLY A 135 23.68 6.88 -7.11
CA GLY A 135 24.32 7.25 -8.37
C GLY A 135 23.91 8.63 -8.88
N ILE A 136 22.66 9.04 -8.68
CA ILE A 136 22.18 10.38 -9.03
C ILE A 136 22.82 11.44 -8.10
N ASP A 137 22.86 11.22 -6.78
CA ASP A 137 23.50 12.21 -5.90
C ASP A 137 25.02 12.26 -6.10
N ALA A 138 25.66 11.13 -6.41
CA ALA A 138 27.06 11.08 -6.83
C ALA A 138 27.31 11.83 -8.14
N LEU A 139 26.46 11.66 -9.17
CA LEU A 139 26.54 12.40 -10.43
C LEU A 139 26.43 13.92 -10.16
N PHE A 140 25.44 14.33 -9.36
CA PHE A 140 25.23 15.74 -9.04
C PHE A 140 26.42 16.32 -8.27
N THR A 141 26.89 15.65 -7.22
CA THR A 141 27.92 16.19 -6.30
C THR A 141 29.36 16.02 -6.78
N LYS A 142 29.67 14.98 -7.57
CA LYS A 142 31.04 14.65 -8.01
C LYS A 142 31.34 15.00 -9.46
N VAL A 143 30.33 14.98 -10.34
CA VAL A 143 30.52 15.25 -11.78
C VAL A 143 30.00 16.64 -12.15
N LEU A 144 28.78 16.98 -11.72
CA LEU A 144 28.13 18.25 -12.11
C LEU A 144 28.45 19.43 -11.16
N GLY A 145 29.14 19.18 -10.03
CA GLY A 145 29.44 20.21 -9.02
C GLY A 145 28.19 20.80 -8.33
N LEU A 146 27.03 20.16 -8.48
CA LEU A 146 25.76 20.59 -7.91
C LEU A 146 25.63 20.15 -6.45
N ARG A 147 24.85 20.91 -5.67
CA ARG A 147 24.54 20.52 -4.30
C ARG A 147 23.68 19.25 -4.26
N SER A 148 23.99 18.37 -3.31
CA SER A 148 23.19 17.19 -2.99
C SER A 148 21.70 17.53 -2.84
N ARG A 149 20.85 16.63 -3.34
CA ARG A 149 19.40 16.82 -3.39
C ARG A 149 18.74 16.42 -2.08
N LEU A 150 19.23 15.39 -1.42
CA LEU A 150 18.88 15.06 -0.03
C LEU A 150 19.75 15.87 0.95
N ARG A 151 19.13 16.54 1.92
CA ARG A 151 19.87 17.39 2.87
C ARG A 151 20.34 16.57 4.06
N VAL A 152 21.63 16.22 4.08
CA VAL A 152 22.31 15.61 5.22
C VAL A 152 22.89 16.72 6.13
N SER A 153 22.12 17.18 7.14
CA SER A 153 22.48 18.33 8.01
C SER A 153 22.67 17.95 9.48
N SER A 154 23.39 18.80 10.24
CA SER A 154 23.52 18.75 11.72
C SER A 154 22.23 19.09 12.44
N THR A 155 21.44 19.98 11.86
CA THR A 155 20.12 20.37 12.34
C THR A 155 19.15 19.19 12.21
N ILE A 156 18.73 18.59 13.31
CA ILE A 156 17.58 17.67 13.32
C ILE A 156 16.34 18.43 12.79
N PRO A 157 15.54 17.83 11.89
CA PRO A 157 14.31 18.43 11.42
C PRO A 157 13.29 18.50 12.57
N MET A 158 12.66 19.67 12.73
CA MET A 158 11.58 19.85 13.70
C MET A 158 10.43 18.86 13.42
N PRO A 159 9.72 18.33 14.43
CA PRO A 159 8.63 17.37 14.21
C PRO A 159 7.57 17.85 13.20
N TRP A 160 7.27 19.15 13.19
CA TRP A 160 6.35 19.74 12.21
C TRP A 160 6.89 19.73 10.77
N SER A 161 8.21 19.92 10.56
CA SER A 161 8.78 19.80 9.22
C SER A 161 8.87 18.35 8.75
N LEU A 162 9.09 17.41 9.67
CA LEU A 162 8.98 15.97 9.40
C LEU A 162 7.58 15.60 8.89
N VAL A 163 6.52 15.93 9.65
CA VAL A 163 5.13 15.65 9.25
C VAL A 163 4.83 16.29 7.88
N LYS A 164 5.12 17.59 7.73
CA LYS A 164 4.89 18.34 6.49
C LYS A 164 5.59 17.73 5.27
N ASP A 165 6.87 17.36 5.40
CA ASP A 165 7.65 16.79 4.30
C ASP A 165 7.15 15.37 3.95
N VAL A 166 6.87 14.53 4.95
CA VAL A 166 6.37 13.16 4.77
C VAL A 166 4.98 13.17 4.12
N THR A 167 4.04 13.99 4.59
CA THR A 167 2.70 14.11 3.99
C THR A 167 2.79 14.57 2.53
N ARG A 168 3.62 15.58 2.22
CA ARG A 168 3.83 16.05 0.84
C ARG A 168 4.46 14.98 -0.04
N ALA A 169 5.39 14.20 0.51
CA ALA A 169 6.01 13.09 -0.21
C ALA A 169 5.00 11.99 -0.56
N PHE A 170 4.13 11.59 0.37
CA PHE A 170 3.06 10.63 0.11
C PHE A 170 2.05 11.13 -0.92
N LEU A 171 1.58 12.38 -0.80
CA LEU A 171 0.62 12.95 -1.77
C LEU A 171 1.20 12.98 -3.20
N LEU A 172 2.46 13.42 -3.35
CA LEU A 172 3.10 13.43 -4.67
C LEU A 172 3.41 12.01 -5.18
N ARG A 173 3.78 11.08 -4.28
CA ARG A 173 3.94 9.66 -4.63
C ARG A 173 2.64 9.07 -5.18
N ASP A 174 1.51 9.29 -4.51
CA ASP A 174 0.22 8.68 -4.90
C ASP A 174 -0.23 9.20 -6.28
N VAL A 175 -0.10 10.52 -6.51
CA VAL A 175 -0.29 11.15 -7.83
C VAL A 175 0.60 10.52 -8.89
N LEU A 176 1.92 10.50 -8.69
CA LEU A 176 2.85 9.98 -9.70
C LEU A 176 2.62 8.49 -9.97
N ALA A 177 2.41 7.68 -8.93
CA ALA A 177 2.15 6.25 -9.07
C ALA A 177 0.87 6.00 -9.87
N TYR A 178 -0.25 6.63 -9.50
CA TYR A 178 -1.54 6.50 -10.19
C TYR A 178 -1.43 6.80 -11.69
N TYR A 179 -0.86 7.96 -12.05
CA TYR A 179 -0.77 8.38 -13.44
C TYR A 179 0.20 7.50 -14.26
N VAL A 180 1.34 7.09 -13.70
CA VAL A 180 2.25 6.16 -14.38
C VAL A 180 1.58 4.80 -14.58
N HIS A 181 0.97 4.24 -13.54
CA HIS A 181 0.37 2.90 -13.56
C HIS A 181 -0.79 2.84 -14.56
N ARG A 182 -1.74 3.80 -14.47
CA ARG A 182 -2.91 3.85 -15.36
C ARG A 182 -2.55 4.12 -16.82
N PHE A 183 -1.68 5.11 -17.09
CA PHE A 183 -1.49 5.58 -18.48
C PHE A 183 -0.28 4.97 -19.19
N LEU A 184 0.78 4.56 -18.48
CA LEU A 184 1.99 3.99 -19.10
C LEU A 184 2.04 2.47 -19.00
N LEU A 185 1.52 1.87 -17.92
CA LEU A 185 1.56 0.42 -17.69
C LEU A 185 0.24 -0.29 -18.04
N HIS A 186 -0.88 0.44 -18.08
CA HIS A 186 -2.20 -0.03 -18.52
C HIS A 186 -2.75 0.81 -19.69
N SER A 187 -1.89 1.09 -20.69
CA SER A 187 -2.22 2.00 -21.81
C SER A 187 -3.43 1.58 -22.64
N SER A 188 -3.86 0.32 -22.57
CA SER A 188 -5.12 -0.19 -23.14
C SER A 188 -6.35 0.64 -22.73
N ALA A 189 -6.32 1.29 -21.56
CA ALA A 189 -7.38 2.17 -21.07
C ALA A 189 -7.26 3.63 -21.57
N SER A 190 -6.23 3.97 -22.37
CA SER A 190 -6.01 5.33 -22.89
C SER A 190 -5.43 5.31 -24.33
N PRO A 191 -6.30 5.42 -25.36
CA PRO A 191 -5.89 5.48 -26.76
C PRO A 191 -4.93 6.63 -27.11
N GLN A 192 -4.84 7.66 -26.26
CA GLN A 192 -3.91 8.77 -26.38
C GLN A 192 -2.52 8.41 -25.85
N ALA A 193 -2.42 7.72 -24.71
CA ALA A 193 -1.14 7.32 -24.13
C ALA A 193 -0.43 6.25 -24.98
N GLN A 194 -1.20 5.35 -25.61
CA GLN A 194 -0.68 4.33 -26.53
C GLN A 194 0.03 4.91 -27.77
N ARG A 195 -0.12 6.21 -28.07
CA ARG A 195 0.58 6.88 -29.18
C ARG A 195 2.03 7.28 -28.85
N LEU A 196 2.45 7.15 -27.58
CA LEU A 196 3.80 7.51 -27.15
C LEU A 196 4.78 6.35 -27.43
N PRO A 197 5.95 6.61 -28.05
CA PRO A 197 6.93 5.56 -28.35
C PRO A 197 7.33 4.76 -27.11
N GLY A 198 7.25 3.43 -27.21
CA GLY A 198 7.66 2.50 -26.14
C GLY A 198 6.59 2.18 -25.09
N VAL A 199 5.44 2.87 -25.05
CA VAL A 199 4.38 2.59 -24.07
C VAL A 199 3.78 1.18 -24.21
N ASP A 200 3.62 0.69 -25.44
CA ASP A 200 3.22 -0.71 -25.68
C ASP A 200 4.21 -1.70 -25.05
N GLN A 201 5.51 -1.39 -25.06
CA GLN A 201 6.55 -2.24 -24.49
C GLN A 201 6.52 -2.22 -22.95
N LEU A 202 6.27 -1.05 -22.33
CA LEU A 202 6.08 -0.92 -20.88
C LEU A 202 4.85 -1.73 -20.42
N THR A 203 3.73 -1.59 -21.13
CA THR A 203 2.48 -2.33 -20.89
C THR A 203 2.69 -3.84 -21.05
N ALA A 204 3.33 -4.28 -22.14
CA ALA A 204 3.64 -5.70 -22.36
C ALA A 204 4.58 -6.29 -21.30
N TRP A 205 5.57 -5.51 -20.83
CA TRP A 205 6.43 -5.90 -19.71
C TRP A 205 5.65 -6.00 -18.39
N HIS A 206 4.78 -5.04 -18.08
CA HIS A 206 4.03 -5.02 -16.83
C HIS A 206 3.03 -6.19 -16.77
N ALA A 207 2.34 -6.44 -17.88
CA ALA A 207 1.47 -7.60 -18.06
C ALA A 207 2.21 -8.94 -17.89
N ALA A 208 3.45 -9.05 -18.37
CA ALA A 208 4.25 -10.27 -18.33
C ALA A 208 4.95 -10.54 -16.98
N TRP A 209 5.25 -9.49 -16.20
CA TRP A 209 5.96 -9.59 -14.94
C TRP A 209 5.02 -9.41 -13.74
N ALA A 210 4.46 -8.22 -13.53
CA ALA A 210 3.59 -7.93 -12.39
C ALA A 210 2.30 -8.75 -12.45
N HIS A 211 1.55 -8.69 -13.57
CA HIS A 211 0.32 -9.49 -13.77
C HIS A 211 0.58 -10.94 -14.18
N GLY A 212 1.85 -11.35 -14.27
CA GLY A 212 2.24 -12.75 -14.19
C GLY A 212 1.84 -13.38 -12.85
N LEU A 213 1.76 -12.55 -11.79
CA LEU A 213 1.15 -12.89 -10.51
C LEU A 213 -0.31 -12.38 -10.51
N ARG A 214 -1.27 -13.27 -10.29
CA ARG A 214 -2.71 -12.92 -10.22
C ARG A 214 -3.21 -12.63 -8.80
N THR A 215 -2.33 -12.71 -7.83
CA THR A 215 -2.58 -12.49 -6.40
C THR A 215 -1.34 -11.85 -5.77
N PRO A 216 -1.50 -11.00 -4.74
CA PRO A 216 -0.37 -10.47 -3.99
C PRO A 216 0.33 -11.59 -3.21
N VAL A 217 1.65 -11.65 -3.35
CA VAL A 217 2.54 -12.53 -2.59
C VAL A 217 3.70 -11.72 -2.01
N PRO A 218 4.28 -12.09 -0.86
CA PRO A 218 5.42 -11.36 -0.30
C PRO A 218 6.54 -11.18 -1.34
N PHE A 219 7.20 -10.01 -1.34
CA PHE A 219 8.11 -9.49 -2.39
C PHE A 219 7.47 -9.00 -3.71
N SER A 220 6.16 -9.19 -3.95
CA SER A 220 5.55 -8.76 -5.23
C SER A 220 5.55 -7.23 -5.45
N ALA A 221 5.62 -6.41 -4.39
CA ALA A 221 5.63 -4.94 -4.48
C ALA A 221 6.79 -4.34 -5.30
N THR A 222 7.88 -5.10 -5.46
CA THR A 222 9.04 -4.71 -6.30
C THR A 222 9.33 -5.75 -7.39
N TYR A 223 8.41 -6.69 -7.62
CA TYR A 223 8.51 -7.69 -8.69
C TYR A 223 7.84 -7.19 -9.97
N ASP A 224 8.62 -6.53 -10.81
CA ASP A 224 8.24 -6.13 -12.17
C ASP A 224 9.51 -6.14 -13.05
N HIS A 225 9.34 -5.92 -14.35
CA HIS A 225 10.45 -5.57 -15.22
C HIS A 225 11.19 -4.33 -14.67
N PRO A 226 12.54 -4.30 -14.65
CA PRO A 226 13.28 -3.24 -13.96
C PRO A 226 12.92 -1.82 -14.41
N VAL A 227 12.60 -1.61 -15.69
CA VAL A 227 12.16 -0.30 -16.21
C VAL A 227 10.81 0.11 -15.61
N ASN A 228 9.86 -0.81 -15.49
CA ASN A 228 8.54 -0.52 -14.95
C ASN A 228 8.61 -0.29 -13.43
N TYR A 229 9.38 -1.12 -12.71
CA TYR A 229 9.71 -0.87 -11.30
C TYR A 229 10.33 0.53 -11.11
N LEU A 230 11.26 0.94 -11.99
CA LEU A 230 11.88 2.26 -11.91
C LEU A 230 10.86 3.39 -12.14
N LEU A 231 9.95 3.24 -13.11
CA LEU A 231 8.95 4.27 -13.45
C LEU A 231 7.79 4.35 -12.45
N HIS A 232 7.24 3.22 -12.01
CA HIS A 232 6.01 3.16 -11.18
C HIS A 232 6.31 3.09 -9.67
N THR A 233 7.38 2.41 -9.26
CA THR A 233 7.64 2.16 -7.84
C THR A 233 8.73 3.07 -7.30
N TRP A 234 9.88 3.13 -7.97
CA TRP A 234 11.04 3.90 -7.49
C TRP A 234 10.91 5.40 -7.75
N LEU A 235 10.53 5.83 -8.96
CA LEU A 235 10.45 7.24 -9.30
C LEU A 235 9.41 7.98 -8.44
N PRO A 236 8.19 7.47 -8.21
CA PRO A 236 7.23 8.10 -7.29
C PRO A 236 7.69 8.11 -5.83
N ALA A 237 8.58 7.19 -5.42
CA ALA A 237 9.19 7.20 -4.09
C ALA A 237 10.33 8.22 -3.96
N TYR A 238 11.22 8.31 -4.95
CA TYR A 238 12.42 9.15 -4.85
C TYR A 238 12.19 10.60 -5.31
N LEU A 239 11.37 10.81 -6.34
CA LEU A 239 11.14 12.14 -6.92
C LEU A 239 10.60 13.17 -5.92
N PRO A 240 9.66 12.86 -5.00
CA PRO A 240 9.22 13.84 -4.00
C PRO A 240 10.36 14.30 -3.09
N ALA A 241 11.24 13.39 -2.69
CA ALA A 241 12.38 13.71 -1.83
C ALA A 241 13.42 14.58 -2.56
N PHE A 242 13.63 14.32 -3.86
CA PHE A 242 14.47 15.11 -4.76
C PHE A 242 13.91 16.53 -5.00
N VAL A 243 12.61 16.64 -5.28
CA VAL A 243 11.92 17.92 -5.59
C VAL A 243 11.83 18.81 -4.35
N PHE A 244 11.36 18.27 -3.22
CA PHE A 244 11.21 19.04 -1.97
C PHE A 244 12.53 19.20 -1.21
N ARG A 245 13.62 18.56 -1.67
CA ARG A 245 14.93 18.53 -1.02
C ARG A 245 14.82 18.17 0.45
N MET A 246 14.19 17.03 0.72
CA MET A 246 13.89 16.56 2.07
C MET A 246 15.17 16.47 2.92
N HIS A 247 15.04 16.70 4.22
CA HIS A 247 16.11 16.33 5.15
C HIS A 247 16.27 14.81 5.16
N MET A 248 17.51 14.30 5.29
CA MET A 248 17.78 12.86 5.19
C MET A 248 16.94 12.04 6.20
N LEU A 249 16.79 12.53 7.43
CA LEU A 249 15.92 11.90 8.43
C LEU A 249 14.44 11.88 8.03
N ASN A 250 13.94 12.93 7.35
CA ASN A 250 12.55 12.96 6.84
C ASN A 250 12.38 11.95 5.70
N TYR A 251 13.39 11.85 4.82
CA TYR A 251 13.42 10.84 3.77
C TYR A 251 13.46 9.42 4.33
N LEU A 252 14.26 9.16 5.38
CA LEU A 252 14.32 7.86 6.05
C LEU A 252 12.97 7.46 6.66
N VAL A 253 12.28 8.37 7.35
CA VAL A 253 10.92 8.10 7.86
C VAL A 253 9.95 7.81 6.73
N PHE A 254 9.93 8.64 5.68
CA PHE A 254 9.07 8.44 4.51
C PHE A 254 9.33 7.09 3.82
N THR A 255 10.59 6.77 3.48
CA THR A 255 10.92 5.51 2.81
C THR A 255 10.69 4.30 3.72
N SER A 256 10.84 4.44 5.05
CA SER A 256 10.52 3.35 6.00
C SER A 256 9.03 3.06 6.05
N LEU A 257 8.19 4.10 6.17
CA LEU A 257 6.72 3.97 6.13
C LEU A 257 6.24 3.39 4.81
N LEU A 258 6.76 3.89 3.67
CA LEU A 258 6.45 3.37 2.34
C LEU A 258 6.92 1.91 2.16
N SER A 259 8.07 1.55 2.71
CA SER A 259 8.60 0.18 2.65
C SER A 259 7.74 -0.79 3.46
N LEU A 260 7.26 -0.34 4.63
CA LEU A 260 6.34 -1.10 5.47
C LEU A 260 4.96 -1.24 4.82
N GLU A 261 4.41 -0.17 4.24
CA GLU A 261 3.20 -0.21 3.41
C GLU A 261 3.35 -1.28 2.31
N GLN A 262 4.44 -1.23 1.53
CA GLN A 262 4.73 -2.20 0.48
C GLN A 262 4.79 -3.64 1.00
N ALA A 263 5.45 -3.88 2.14
CA ALA A 263 5.52 -5.21 2.73
C ALA A 263 4.16 -5.73 3.19
N LEU A 264 3.32 -4.88 3.77
CA LEU A 264 2.02 -5.26 4.32
C LEU A 264 0.97 -5.43 3.21
N VAL A 265 0.78 -4.43 2.34
CA VAL A 265 -0.23 -4.41 1.26
C VAL A 265 -0.03 -5.56 0.27
N TYR A 266 1.21 -5.89 -0.07
CA TYR A 266 1.53 -6.95 -1.03
C TYR A 266 1.77 -8.34 -0.39
N SER A 267 1.58 -8.47 0.93
CA SER A 267 1.74 -9.77 1.62
C SER A 267 0.63 -10.77 1.29
N GLY A 268 -0.54 -10.28 0.89
CA GLY A 268 -1.79 -11.05 0.74
C GLY A 268 -2.56 -11.29 2.05
N TYR A 269 -2.10 -10.75 3.19
CA TYR A 269 -2.82 -10.75 4.45
C TYR A 269 -3.74 -9.53 4.56
N THR A 270 -5.02 -9.74 4.89
CA THR A 270 -5.99 -8.64 5.11
C THR A 270 -6.16 -8.28 6.58
N THR A 271 -5.89 -9.18 7.52
CA THR A 271 -5.85 -8.87 8.96
C THR A 271 -4.49 -8.30 9.37
N LEU A 272 -4.19 -7.09 8.89
CA LEU A 272 -2.94 -6.40 9.21
C LEU A 272 -3.01 -5.74 10.60
N PRO A 273 -1.89 -5.63 11.35
CA PRO A 273 -1.88 -5.04 12.71
C PRO A 273 -2.24 -3.55 12.80
N SER A 274 -2.42 -2.87 11.67
CA SER A 274 -2.50 -1.41 11.57
C SER A 274 -3.57 -0.98 10.57
N THR A 275 -4.58 -0.23 11.06
CA THR A 275 -5.55 0.62 10.31
C THR A 275 -6.31 -0.01 9.14
N ILE A 276 -7.64 0.18 9.08
CA ILE A 276 -8.46 -0.26 7.93
C ILE A 276 -7.94 0.31 6.60
N LEU A 277 -7.36 1.52 6.58
CA LEU A 277 -6.75 2.09 5.37
C LEU A 277 -5.71 1.17 4.69
N LEU A 278 -4.87 0.45 5.46
CA LEU A 278 -3.89 -0.49 4.90
C LEU A 278 -4.52 -1.82 4.51
N ALA A 279 -5.54 -2.28 5.23
CA ALA A 279 -6.31 -3.46 4.84
C ALA A 279 -7.11 -3.20 3.54
N GLY A 280 -7.70 -2.02 3.40
CA GLY A 280 -8.39 -1.56 2.19
C GLY A 280 -7.45 -1.38 1.00
N ALA A 281 -6.25 -0.83 1.20
CA ALA A 281 -5.21 -0.82 0.17
C ALA A 281 -4.81 -2.23 -0.26
N ALA A 282 -4.68 -3.19 0.67
CA ALA A 282 -4.44 -4.60 0.35
C ALA A 282 -5.59 -5.21 -0.49
N ARG A 283 -6.85 -4.99 -0.09
CA ARG A 283 -8.06 -5.41 -0.86
C ARG A 283 -8.03 -4.83 -2.28
N ARG A 284 -7.73 -3.55 -2.44
CA ARG A 284 -7.67 -2.88 -3.75
C ARG A 284 -6.55 -3.44 -4.63
N GLN A 285 -5.36 -3.66 -4.07
CA GLN A 285 -4.22 -4.26 -4.76
C GLN A 285 -4.50 -5.71 -5.19
N GLU A 286 -5.24 -6.47 -4.39
CA GLU A 286 -5.68 -7.83 -4.73
C GLU A 286 -6.69 -7.82 -5.89
N ALA A 287 -7.72 -6.97 -5.83
CA ALA A 287 -8.68 -6.79 -6.92
C ALA A 287 -8.04 -6.28 -8.24
N HIS A 288 -7.01 -5.43 -8.13
CA HIS A 288 -6.20 -5.00 -9.27
C HIS A 288 -5.51 -6.19 -9.98
N LEU A 289 -4.79 -7.04 -9.22
CA LEU A 289 -4.12 -8.22 -9.79
C LEU A 289 -5.09 -9.30 -10.29
N ALA A 290 -6.22 -9.47 -9.59
CA ALA A 290 -7.26 -10.43 -9.97
C ALA A 290 -7.93 -10.06 -11.31
N SER A 291 -8.27 -8.78 -11.52
CA SER A 291 -8.81 -8.28 -12.80
C SER A 291 -7.76 -8.28 -13.93
N GLY A 292 -6.47 -8.23 -13.60
CA GLY A 292 -5.42 -7.97 -14.59
C GLY A 292 -5.22 -6.48 -14.88
N GLY A 293 -5.60 -5.62 -13.93
CA GLY A 293 -5.41 -4.17 -13.94
C GLY A 293 -6.45 -3.40 -14.76
N GLU A 294 -7.73 -3.72 -14.56
CA GLU A 294 -8.85 -2.94 -15.12
C GLU A 294 -9.14 -1.65 -14.32
N GLY A 295 -8.62 -1.55 -13.09
CA GLY A 295 -8.82 -0.43 -12.15
C GLY A 295 -7.95 -0.60 -10.90
N ASN A 296 -8.20 0.20 -9.85
CA ASN A 296 -7.39 0.26 -8.62
C ASN A 296 -5.90 0.51 -8.91
N PHE A 297 -5.58 1.54 -9.70
CA PHE A 297 -4.22 1.88 -10.12
C PHE A 297 -3.41 2.61 -9.05
N GLY A 298 -4.06 3.30 -8.12
CA GLY A 298 -3.47 4.13 -7.09
C GLY A 298 -3.14 3.34 -5.82
N PRO A 299 -1.94 3.48 -5.25
CA PRO A 299 -1.53 2.74 -4.05
C PRO A 299 -2.48 2.83 -2.86
N TRP A 300 -3.10 3.98 -2.62
CA TRP A 300 -4.12 4.15 -1.57
C TRP A 300 -5.56 4.08 -2.11
N GLY A 301 -5.78 4.19 -3.41
CA GLY A 301 -7.09 4.22 -4.06
C GLY A 301 -7.82 5.56 -4.04
N PHE A 302 -7.22 6.63 -3.48
CA PHE A 302 -7.85 7.96 -3.45
C PHE A 302 -8.07 8.53 -4.85
N LEU A 303 -7.07 8.38 -5.72
CA LEU A 303 -7.17 8.82 -7.10
C LEU A 303 -8.06 7.89 -7.95
N ASP A 304 -8.22 6.61 -7.58
CA ASP A 304 -9.21 5.74 -8.23
C ASP A 304 -10.63 6.18 -7.94
N TRP A 305 -10.92 6.50 -6.67
CA TRP A 305 -12.20 7.10 -6.27
C TRP A 305 -12.47 8.40 -7.05
N MET A 306 -11.52 9.35 -7.06
CA MET A 306 -11.67 10.62 -7.77
C MET A 306 -11.92 10.48 -9.29
N HIS A 307 -11.36 9.46 -9.93
CA HIS A 307 -11.43 9.27 -11.38
C HIS A 307 -12.39 8.15 -11.83
N GLY A 308 -13.15 7.55 -10.90
CA GLY A 308 -14.06 6.44 -11.19
C GLY A 308 -13.36 5.16 -11.67
N THR A 309 -12.12 4.90 -11.24
CA THR A 309 -11.38 3.66 -11.55
C THR A 309 -11.30 2.65 -10.40
N SER A 310 -12.10 2.84 -9.35
CA SER A 310 -12.24 1.84 -8.27
C SER A 310 -12.92 0.57 -8.76
N LEU A 311 -12.32 -0.59 -8.52
CA LEU A 311 -12.94 -1.89 -8.79
C LEU A 311 -13.78 -2.34 -7.59
N GLY A 312 -14.92 -3.01 -7.84
CA GLY A 312 -15.69 -3.71 -6.81
C GLY A 312 -17.01 -3.07 -6.38
N GLY A 313 -17.55 -2.08 -7.11
CA GLY A 313 -18.97 -1.71 -7.06
C GLY A 313 -19.53 -1.07 -5.77
N GLY A 314 -18.73 -0.92 -4.71
CA GLY A 314 -19.16 -0.33 -3.43
C GLY A 314 -18.20 -0.55 -2.25
N SER A 315 -16.89 -0.57 -2.50
CA SER A 315 -15.86 -0.50 -1.44
C SER A 315 -14.66 0.31 -1.90
N ASP A 316 -14.84 1.63 -1.93
CA ASP A 316 -13.78 2.60 -2.22
C ASP A 316 -13.06 3.10 -0.95
N ILE A 317 -12.22 4.12 -1.07
CA ILE A 317 -11.46 4.66 0.07
C ILE A 317 -12.37 5.34 1.11
N MET A 318 -13.52 5.88 0.72
CA MET A 318 -14.47 6.50 1.65
C MET A 318 -15.16 5.44 2.50
N ASP A 319 -15.48 4.28 1.92
CA ASP A 319 -16.03 3.14 2.66
C ASP A 319 -15.04 2.63 3.73
N ASP A 320 -13.73 2.53 3.38
CA ASP A 320 -12.67 2.24 4.36
C ASP A 320 -12.60 3.29 5.49
N LEU A 321 -12.79 4.58 5.17
CA LEU A 321 -12.77 5.67 6.14
C LEU A 321 -13.97 5.61 7.10
N VAL A 322 -15.16 5.29 6.57
CA VAL A 322 -16.38 5.10 7.38
C VAL A 322 -16.20 3.90 8.32
N GLU A 323 -15.73 2.76 7.79
CA GLU A 323 -15.43 1.56 8.59
C GLU A 323 -14.43 1.87 9.73
N GLU A 324 -13.39 2.67 9.49
CA GLU A 324 -12.40 3.08 10.50
C GLU A 324 -12.97 4.04 11.55
N VAL A 325 -13.87 4.96 11.17
CA VAL A 325 -14.56 5.88 12.09
C VAL A 325 -15.49 5.12 13.04
N ASP A 326 -16.27 4.20 12.49
CA ASP A 326 -17.23 3.38 13.24
C ASP A 326 -16.51 2.40 14.17
N LYS A 327 -15.52 1.65 13.65
CA LYS A 327 -14.73 0.69 14.44
C LYS A 327 -13.95 1.33 15.58
N ARG A 328 -13.54 2.60 15.45
CA ARG A 328 -12.84 3.32 16.52
C ARG A 328 -13.76 4.01 17.53
N ASP A 329 -15.08 3.96 17.36
CA ASP A 329 -16.07 4.72 18.15
C ASP A 329 -15.64 6.18 18.36
N ILE A 330 -15.18 6.84 17.29
CA ILE A 330 -14.79 8.25 17.37
C ILE A 330 -16.06 9.09 17.61
N GLY A 331 -17.19 8.73 17.00
CA GLY A 331 -18.49 9.37 17.24
C GLY A 331 -18.94 9.32 18.70
N GLY A 332 -18.89 8.16 19.36
CA GLY A 332 -19.24 8.02 20.77
C GLY A 332 -18.22 8.64 21.70
N LYS A 333 -16.93 8.66 21.36
CA LYS A 333 -15.89 9.39 22.13
C LYS A 333 -16.01 10.90 22.01
N VAL A 334 -16.36 11.44 20.84
CA VAL A 334 -16.65 12.87 20.65
C VAL A 334 -17.95 13.26 21.37
N LYS A 335 -19.03 12.46 21.28
CA LYS A 335 -20.26 12.70 22.05
C LYS A 335 -20.04 12.60 23.56
N LYS A 336 -19.30 11.59 24.06
CA LYS A 336 -18.92 11.48 25.49
C LYS A 336 -18.00 12.63 25.92
N GLY A 337 -17.08 13.07 25.07
CA GLY A 337 -16.23 14.23 25.32
C GLY A 337 -17.06 15.51 25.43
N SER A 338 -17.97 15.74 24.49
CA SER A 338 -18.89 16.89 24.48
C SER A 338 -19.82 16.90 25.70
N ASN A 339 -20.51 15.79 26.00
CA ASN A 339 -21.34 15.68 27.20
C ASN A 339 -20.54 15.84 28.50
N LYS A 340 -19.27 15.39 28.54
CA LYS A 340 -18.38 15.57 29.70
C LYS A 340 -17.83 16.99 29.82
N VAL A 341 -17.84 17.78 28.76
CA VAL A 341 -17.57 19.22 28.78
C VAL A 341 -18.83 20.00 29.17
N ALA A 342 -20.00 19.68 28.59
CA ALA A 342 -21.28 20.29 28.93
C ALA A 342 -21.63 20.09 30.41
N GLY A 343 -21.60 18.85 30.91
CA GLY A 343 -21.82 18.56 32.34
C GLY A 343 -20.77 19.16 33.27
N LYS A 344 -19.60 19.59 32.75
CA LYS A 344 -18.54 20.29 33.50
C LYS A 344 -18.64 21.81 33.41
N LEU A 345 -19.48 22.33 32.52
CA LEU A 345 -19.92 23.73 32.47
C LEU A 345 -21.12 23.92 33.41
N ASP A 346 -22.12 23.02 33.37
CA ASP A 346 -23.26 23.02 34.30
C ASP A 346 -22.82 22.90 35.76
N SER A 347 -21.97 21.90 36.07
CA SER A 347 -21.44 21.72 37.44
C SER A 347 -20.45 22.80 37.90
N ARG A 348 -20.14 23.79 37.05
CA ARG A 348 -19.35 24.98 37.41
C ARG A 348 -20.18 26.26 37.49
N GLY A 349 -21.49 26.17 37.40
CA GLY A 349 -22.39 27.28 37.71
C GLY A 349 -22.28 28.45 36.74
N TRP A 350 -21.86 28.23 35.48
CA TRP A 350 -21.93 29.27 34.45
C TRP A 350 -23.35 29.37 33.92
N GLY A 351 -24.26 29.82 34.79
CA GLY A 351 -25.66 30.04 34.47
C GLY A 351 -25.82 31.02 33.31
N SER A 352 -26.82 30.74 32.47
CA SER A 352 -27.20 31.55 31.32
C SER A 352 -27.36 33.04 31.68
N ALA A 353 -26.57 33.89 31.04
CA ALA A 353 -26.80 35.34 30.97
C ALA A 353 -27.08 35.71 29.52
N GLY A 354 -28.35 35.57 29.10
CA GLY A 354 -28.74 35.74 27.71
C GLY A 354 -30.24 35.71 27.41
N ASP A 355 -31.11 35.87 28.41
CA ASP A 355 -32.55 35.98 28.17
C ASP A 355 -32.93 37.45 27.88
N LYS A 356 -33.20 37.76 26.59
CA LYS A 356 -34.00 38.92 26.14
C LYS A 356 -34.22 38.96 24.61
N VAL A 357 -35.09 38.09 24.08
CA VAL A 357 -36.08 38.51 23.05
C VAL A 357 -37.37 37.73 23.29
N ARG A 358 -38.42 38.43 23.73
CA ARG A 358 -39.77 37.90 23.95
C ARG A 358 -40.71 38.61 22.98
N GLY A 359 -41.46 37.88 22.15
CA GLY A 359 -42.54 38.48 21.35
C GLY A 359 -43.08 37.60 20.21
N GLY A 360 -44.30 37.07 20.39
CA GLY A 360 -45.06 36.34 19.37
C GLY A 360 -44.78 34.83 19.35
N GLY A 361 -45.78 33.94 19.29
CA GLY A 361 -47.21 34.21 19.13
C GLY A 361 -47.98 32.91 18.83
N GLU A 362 -47.96 31.99 19.79
CA GLU A 362 -48.90 30.88 20.03
C GLU A 362 -49.99 30.59 18.96
N LYS A 363 -49.90 29.42 18.32
CA LYS A 363 -51.09 28.60 17.97
C LYS A 363 -50.84 27.13 18.28
N ALA A 364 -51.79 26.54 19.01
CA ALA A 364 -51.78 25.17 19.52
C ALA A 364 -52.08 24.13 18.40
N LYS A 365 -51.40 22.98 18.41
CA LYS A 365 -51.89 21.65 18.86
C LYS A 365 -53.24 21.18 18.30
N GLU A 366 -53.15 20.26 17.35
CA GLU A 366 -54.01 19.08 17.11
C GLU A 366 -53.25 18.20 16.09
N ALA A 367 -53.25 16.87 16.12
CA ALA A 367 -53.64 15.92 17.15
C ALA A 367 -52.74 14.66 17.01
N GLN A 368 -52.47 13.95 18.10
CA GLN A 368 -51.86 12.62 18.05
C GLN A 368 -52.67 11.68 18.93
N GLY A 369 -53.34 10.70 18.31
CA GLY A 369 -54.25 9.80 19.03
C GLY A 369 -55.30 9.13 18.15
N SER A 370 -54.89 8.18 17.31
CA SER A 370 -55.74 7.03 16.98
C SER A 370 -54.86 5.80 16.86
N VAL A 371 -55.19 4.80 17.69
CA VAL A 371 -54.47 3.55 17.91
C VAL A 371 -55.26 2.42 17.23
N ASP A 372 -54.54 1.40 16.75
CA ASP A 372 -55.00 0.08 16.33
C ASP A 372 -56.15 -0.06 15.30
N ALA A 373 -55.80 -0.56 14.09
CA ALA A 373 -56.48 -1.70 13.44
C ALA A 373 -55.82 -2.05 12.09
N ALA A 374 -55.09 -3.19 12.03
CA ALA A 374 -54.98 -4.11 10.88
C ALA A 374 -53.76 -5.03 11.05
N ALA A 375 -53.98 -6.18 11.69
CA ALA A 375 -53.14 -7.38 11.50
C ALA A 375 -53.92 -8.37 10.63
N GLN A 376 -53.22 -9.39 10.11
CA GLN A 376 -53.75 -10.53 9.32
C GLN A 376 -54.10 -10.15 7.85
N ASN A 377 -53.84 -10.98 6.83
CA ASN A 377 -53.24 -12.31 6.82
C ASN A 377 -52.57 -12.63 5.45
N ASP A 378 -52.10 -13.89 5.32
CA ASP A 378 -51.81 -14.64 4.08
C ASP A 378 -50.47 -14.32 3.37
N GLY A 379 -49.63 -15.30 3.02
CA GLY A 379 -49.79 -16.75 3.22
C GLY A 379 -48.47 -17.52 3.15
N GLU A 380 -48.51 -18.75 3.65
CA GLU A 380 -47.42 -19.73 3.65
C GLU A 380 -47.27 -20.37 2.26
N ASP A 381 -46.06 -20.79 1.91
CA ASP A 381 -45.87 -22.07 1.24
C ASP A 381 -44.42 -22.55 1.42
N GLY A 382 -44.24 -23.81 1.81
CA GLY A 382 -42.94 -24.42 2.06
C GLY A 382 -42.77 -25.71 1.25
N ALA A 383 -41.54 -26.02 0.85
CA ALA A 383 -41.20 -27.30 0.25
C ALA A 383 -39.73 -27.70 0.53
N GLU A 384 -39.57 -28.72 1.36
CA GLU A 384 -38.46 -29.69 1.28
C GLU A 384 -38.99 -30.91 0.47
N ILE A 385 -38.24 -31.90 -0.01
CA ILE A 385 -36.83 -32.34 0.19
C ILE A 385 -36.36 -32.88 -1.19
N GLU A 386 -35.07 -32.81 -1.55
CA GLU A 386 -34.39 -33.99 -2.15
C GLU A 386 -32.85 -33.86 -2.29
N ASP A 387 -32.15 -34.85 -1.73
CA ASP A 387 -30.73 -35.14 -1.96
C ASP A 387 -30.53 -35.89 -3.29
N VAL A 388 -29.48 -35.55 -4.05
CA VAL A 388 -28.93 -36.44 -5.08
C VAL A 388 -27.41 -36.44 -5.04
N GLU A 389 -26.85 -37.49 -4.42
CA GLU A 389 -25.44 -37.87 -4.61
C GLU A 389 -25.22 -38.66 -5.91
N ALA A 390 -23.94 -38.73 -6.31
CA ALA A 390 -23.38 -39.61 -7.34
C ALA A 390 -23.78 -39.40 -8.81
N ARG A 391 -22.82 -38.87 -9.60
CA ARG A 391 -22.09 -39.73 -10.55
C ARG A 391 -20.77 -39.14 -11.06
N GLU A 392 -19.75 -39.98 -11.07
CA GLU A 392 -18.49 -39.78 -11.78
C GLU A 392 -18.70 -39.90 -13.30
N GLY A 393 -17.80 -39.31 -14.11
CA GLY A 393 -17.56 -39.79 -15.48
C GLY A 393 -17.39 -38.74 -16.58
N SER A 394 -16.15 -38.56 -17.02
CA SER A 394 -15.75 -38.24 -18.40
C SER A 394 -16.40 -37.01 -19.10
N GLY A 395 -15.72 -35.86 -18.98
CA GLY A 395 -16.02 -34.62 -19.72
C GLY A 395 -14.94 -34.20 -20.73
N ALA A 396 -14.26 -35.16 -21.38
CA ALA A 396 -13.31 -34.85 -22.44
C ALA A 396 -13.99 -34.76 -23.82
N ALA A 397 -13.50 -33.87 -24.69
CA ALA A 397 -13.87 -33.70 -26.10
C ALA A 397 -15.22 -33.02 -26.43
N LEU A 398 -15.35 -31.71 -26.17
CA LEU A 398 -16.27 -30.82 -26.89
C LEU A 398 -15.68 -29.41 -27.04
N GLY A 399 -14.75 -29.26 -27.98
CA GLY A 399 -14.00 -28.01 -28.17
C GLY A 399 -13.36 -27.85 -29.55
N ASN A 400 -13.92 -28.47 -30.61
CA ASN A 400 -13.36 -28.38 -31.96
C ASN A 400 -14.44 -28.50 -33.06
N ARG A 401 -15.45 -27.62 -33.04
CA ARG A 401 -16.52 -27.64 -34.07
C ARG A 401 -17.13 -26.26 -34.40
N VAL A 402 -16.29 -25.25 -34.61
CA VAL A 402 -16.72 -23.89 -35.05
C VAL A 402 -16.01 -23.40 -36.34
N LYS A 403 -15.11 -24.20 -36.96
CA LYS A 403 -14.32 -23.77 -38.14
C LYS A 403 -14.55 -24.55 -39.45
N ALA A 404 -15.67 -25.26 -39.59
CA ALA A 404 -15.97 -26.09 -40.77
C ALA A 404 -17.30 -25.77 -41.48
N GLY A 405 -17.92 -24.60 -41.24
CA GLY A 405 -19.24 -24.24 -41.76
C GLY A 405 -19.29 -23.21 -42.91
N LEU A 406 -18.16 -22.60 -43.30
CA LEU A 406 -18.15 -21.33 -44.04
C LEU A 406 -17.31 -21.33 -45.34
N SER A 407 -17.08 -22.49 -45.95
CA SER A 407 -16.35 -22.60 -47.24
C SER A 407 -16.95 -23.61 -48.23
N ARG A 408 -18.28 -23.59 -48.39
CA ARG A 408 -19.00 -24.30 -49.48
C ARG A 408 -20.20 -23.50 -50.01
N ARG A 409 -19.98 -22.26 -50.47
CA ARG A 409 -20.98 -21.54 -51.29
C ARG A 409 -20.38 -20.50 -52.24
N MET A 410 -19.52 -20.93 -53.16
CA MET A 410 -19.26 -20.21 -54.41
C MET A 410 -18.56 -21.11 -55.43
N GLY A 411 -18.89 -20.98 -56.72
CA GLY A 411 -18.08 -21.52 -57.82
C GLY A 411 -18.57 -22.79 -58.51
N ARG A 412 -19.70 -22.76 -59.21
CA ARG A 412 -19.86 -23.53 -60.47
C ARG A 412 -20.91 -22.91 -61.40
N SER A 413 -20.43 -22.16 -62.40
CA SER A 413 -21.23 -21.66 -63.53
C SER A 413 -20.29 -21.23 -64.67
N LYS A 414 -20.26 -22.04 -65.74
CA LYS A 414 -20.01 -21.76 -67.17
C LYS A 414 -19.14 -22.81 -67.86
N SER A 415 -19.42 -22.96 -69.16
CA SER A 415 -18.94 -23.94 -70.16
C SER A 415 -19.05 -25.40 -69.73
#